data_AF-A0A7J6QBB7-F1
#
_entry.id   AF-A0A7J6QBB7-F1
#
_cell.length_a   1.000
_cell.length_b   1.000
_cell.length_c   1.000
_cell.angle_alpha   90.00
_cell.angle_beta   90.00
_cell.angle_gamma   90.00
#
_symmetry.space_group_name_H-M   'P 1'
#
loop_
_entity.id
_entity.type
_entity.pdbx_description
1 polymer ?
#
loop_
_entity_poly.entity_id
_entity_poly.type
_entity_poly.pdbx_seq_one_letter_code
_entity_poly.pdbx_strand_id
1 'polypeptide(L)'
;AISKRRPRCAALSERIYSASPSSRSEPKSLRDDTWGVLTDAKVDWLLLIQMSGFGVIALLPFNLALTELDFLNGSFQHDYAAVLSFLDSISVNIVQILLIWYGNRFSFKPRINLGCLLMAAGTLLTAVIAMVVDNSIIAFLLALICVSAMGVGYAVLEQTALGVAAMCPPSCTLSIMV
;
A
#
# COMPACT_ATOMS: atom_id res chain seq x y z
N ALA A 1 26.62 -20.23 25.47
CA ALA A 1 25.83 -19.44 26.42
C ALA A 1 25.32 -18.18 25.72
N ILE A 2 24.01 -18.09 25.53
CA ILE A 2 23.29 -16.96 24.93
C ILE A 2 23.04 -15.90 26.00
N SER A 3 22.93 -14.62 25.60
CA SER A 3 22.09 -13.53 26.18
C SER A 3 22.90 -12.29 26.58
N LYS A 4 22.55 -11.04 26.27
CA LYS A 4 21.49 -10.39 25.45
C LYS A 4 21.97 -8.94 25.32
N ARG A 5 22.23 -8.43 24.11
CA ARG A 5 22.23 -6.98 23.86
C ARG A 5 20.77 -6.54 23.71
N ARG A 6 20.28 -5.72 24.64
CA ARG A 6 18.99 -5.03 24.48
C ARG A 6 19.15 -3.87 23.47
N PRO A 7 18.18 -3.65 22.56
CA PRO A 7 18.23 -2.56 21.60
C PRO A 7 17.89 -1.21 22.26
N ARG A 8 18.62 -0.17 21.82
CA ARG A 8 18.60 1.24 22.30
C ARG A 8 17.31 2.03 22.00
N CYS A 9 16.22 1.38 21.58
CA CYS A 9 15.01 2.10 21.15
C CYS A 9 14.06 2.51 22.30
N ALA A 10 14.27 2.03 23.53
CA ALA A 10 13.41 2.39 24.67
C ALA A 10 13.80 3.72 25.35
N ALA A 11 15.01 4.23 25.12
CA ALA A 11 15.52 5.43 25.83
C ALA A 11 15.11 6.77 25.18
N LEU A 12 14.48 6.76 24.00
CA LEU A 12 14.06 7.98 23.31
C LEU A 12 12.62 8.41 23.66
N SER A 13 11.80 7.51 24.20
CA SER A 13 10.38 7.75 24.48
C SER A 13 10.13 8.52 25.78
N GLU A 14 11.07 8.49 26.74
CA GLU A 14 10.89 9.15 28.04
C GLU A 14 11.29 10.62 28.06
N ARG A 15 12.05 11.12 27.07
CA ARG A 15 12.49 12.53 27.05
C ARG A 15 11.48 13.52 26.47
N ILE A 16 10.41 13.05 25.84
CA ILE A 16 9.46 13.91 25.12
C ILE A 16 8.28 14.36 26.01
N TYR A 17 8.04 13.69 27.16
CA TYR A 17 6.86 13.95 28.00
C TYR A 17 7.09 14.76 29.29
N SER A 18 8.29 15.28 29.54
CA SER A 18 8.62 15.97 30.81
C SER A 18 9.20 17.37 30.63
N ALA A 19 8.60 18.20 29.78
CA ALA A 19 8.95 19.62 29.76
C ALA A 19 7.77 20.52 29.41
N SER A 20 7.25 21.21 30.42
CA SER A 20 6.52 22.48 30.31
C SER A 20 6.94 23.35 31.51
N PRO A 21 6.83 24.68 31.46
CA PRO A 21 7.89 25.54 30.92
C PRO A 21 8.36 26.56 31.96
N SER A 22 9.67 26.77 32.12
CA SER A 22 10.13 27.98 32.80
C SER A 22 11.55 28.40 32.39
N SER A 23 11.71 29.71 32.21
CA SER A 23 12.95 30.47 32.04
C SER A 23 13.66 30.44 30.67
N ARG A 24 13.24 31.41 29.86
CA ARG A 24 14.01 32.26 28.95
C ARG A 24 15.54 32.11 29.00
N SER A 25 16.10 31.52 27.95
CA SER A 25 17.32 31.99 27.28
C SER A 25 17.25 31.56 25.81
N GLU A 26 17.45 32.49 24.89
CA GLU A 26 17.37 32.26 23.45
C GLU A 26 18.50 31.31 22.99
N PRO A 27 18.21 30.18 22.33
CA PRO A 27 19.21 29.47 21.56
C PRO A 27 19.03 29.80 20.08
N LYS A 28 20.09 30.40 19.52
CA LYS A 28 20.30 30.66 18.09
C LYS A 28 19.87 29.46 17.24
N SER A 29 18.98 29.74 16.29
CA SER A 29 18.70 29.08 14.99
C SER A 29 19.30 27.69 14.71
N LEU A 30 19.06 26.70 15.57
CA LEU A 30 19.41 25.29 15.31
C LEU A 30 18.30 24.54 14.54
N ARG A 31 17.45 25.27 13.79
CA ARG A 31 16.26 24.73 13.12
C ARG A 31 16.44 24.59 11.60
N ASP A 32 17.41 25.28 11.01
CA ASP A 32 17.62 25.24 9.55
C ASP A 32 18.57 24.12 9.11
N ASP A 33 19.50 23.70 9.97
CA ASP A 33 20.52 22.70 9.57
C ASP A 33 19.97 21.26 9.57
N THR A 34 18.96 20.96 10.39
CA THR A 34 18.42 19.59 10.47
C THR A 34 17.58 19.23 9.24
N TRP A 35 16.92 20.21 8.61
CA TRP A 35 16.20 20.01 7.35
C TRP A 35 17.13 20.09 6.12
N GLY A 36 18.21 20.86 6.21
CA GLY A 36 19.26 20.91 5.17
C GLY A 36 20.05 19.61 5.04
N VAL A 37 20.31 18.91 6.15
CA VAL A 37 21.11 17.65 6.12
C VAL A 37 20.30 16.44 5.66
N LEU A 38 18.96 16.45 5.82
CA LEU A 38 18.07 15.39 5.32
C LEU A 38 17.71 15.54 3.84
N THR A 39 17.88 16.74 3.26
CA THR A 39 17.63 17.01 1.84
C THR A 39 18.83 16.67 0.94
N ASP A 40 20.02 16.51 1.52
CA ASP A 40 21.27 16.24 0.80
C ASP A 40 21.71 14.75 0.87
N ALA A 41 20.81 13.86 1.32
CA ALA A 41 20.97 12.44 1.09
C ALA A 41 20.73 12.19 -0.39
N LYS A 42 21.82 11.93 -1.15
CA LYS A 42 21.78 11.55 -2.56
C LYS A 42 20.75 10.44 -2.74
N VAL A 43 19.56 10.79 -3.23
CA VAL A 43 18.50 9.81 -3.46
C VAL A 43 18.98 8.92 -4.59
N ASP A 44 19.18 7.64 -4.30
CA ASP A 44 19.48 6.68 -5.32
C ASP A 44 18.31 6.66 -6.31
N TRP A 45 18.54 7.12 -7.52
CA TRP A 45 17.55 7.14 -8.61
C TRP A 45 16.89 5.77 -8.83
N LEU A 46 17.64 4.71 -8.54
CA LEU A 46 17.15 3.35 -8.61
C LEU A 46 16.07 3.04 -7.56
N LEU A 47 16.18 3.62 -6.36
CA LEU A 47 15.16 3.53 -5.31
C LEU A 47 13.92 4.34 -5.69
N LEU A 48 14.11 5.53 -6.27
CA LEU A 48 13.01 6.37 -6.75
C LEU A 48 12.18 5.64 -7.82
N ILE A 49 12.85 5.04 -8.82
CA ILE A 49 12.21 4.26 -9.90
C ILE A 49 11.46 3.03 -9.34
N GLN A 50 12.00 2.38 -8.31
CA GLN A 50 11.30 1.25 -7.67
C GLN A 50 10.01 1.71 -6.99
N MET A 51 10.04 2.87 -6.32
CA MET A 51 8.86 3.44 -5.66
C MET A 51 7.79 3.86 -6.67
N SER A 52 8.15 4.52 -7.77
CA SER A 52 7.19 4.80 -8.85
C SER A 52 6.64 3.52 -9.48
N GLY A 53 7.48 2.50 -9.64
CA GLY A 53 7.06 1.18 -10.11
C GLY A 53 5.96 0.57 -9.24
N PHE A 54 6.06 0.70 -7.91
CA PHE A 54 5.01 0.22 -7.00
C PHE A 54 3.69 0.97 -7.17
N GLY A 55 3.71 2.31 -7.34
CA GLY A 55 2.51 3.10 -7.60
C GLY A 55 1.80 2.68 -8.89
N VAL A 56 2.57 2.53 -9.98
CA VAL A 56 2.03 2.06 -11.27
C VAL A 56 1.45 0.66 -11.16
N ILE A 57 2.16 -0.28 -10.54
CA ILE A 57 1.69 -1.67 -10.37
C ILE A 57 0.43 -1.72 -9.49
N ALA A 58 0.30 -0.84 -8.49
CA ALA A 58 -0.89 -0.76 -7.66
C ALA A 58 -2.13 -0.33 -8.47
N LEU A 59 -2.00 0.69 -9.31
CA LEU A 59 -3.13 1.30 -10.00
C LEU A 59 -3.51 0.59 -11.32
N LEU A 60 -2.52 -0.01 -12.00
CA LEU A 60 -2.71 -0.60 -13.32
C LEU A 60 -3.81 -1.68 -13.38
N PRO A 61 -3.87 -2.65 -12.45
CA PRO A 61 -4.90 -3.70 -12.44
C PRO A 61 -6.34 -3.18 -12.38
N PHE A 62 -6.59 -2.22 -11.49
CA PHE A 62 -7.92 -1.65 -11.30
C PHE A 62 -8.30 -0.74 -12.47
N ASN A 63 -7.36 0.08 -12.96
CA ASN A 63 -7.58 0.90 -14.15
C ASN A 63 -7.87 0.06 -15.40
N LEU A 64 -7.22 -1.10 -15.55
CA LEU A 64 -7.46 -2.01 -16.66
C LEU A 64 -8.88 -2.63 -16.60
N ALA A 65 -9.35 -2.97 -15.39
CA ALA A 65 -10.72 -3.42 -15.17
C ALA A 65 -11.76 -2.33 -15.47
N LEU A 66 -11.44 -1.06 -15.18
CA LEU A 66 -12.30 0.08 -15.50
C LEU A 66 -12.35 0.39 -17.00
N THR A 67 -11.24 0.22 -17.74
CA THR A 67 -11.25 0.43 -19.20
C THR A 67 -12.10 -0.60 -19.94
N GLU A 68 -12.17 -1.84 -19.44
CA GLU A 68 -12.96 -2.93 -20.03
C GLU A 68 -14.29 -3.15 -19.29
N LEU A 69 -14.77 -2.13 -18.57
CA LEU A 69 -15.95 -2.24 -17.71
C LEU A 69 -17.21 -2.59 -18.51
N ASP A 70 -17.34 -2.07 -19.73
CA ASP A 70 -18.48 -2.35 -20.61
C ASP A 70 -18.52 -3.82 -21.04
N PHE A 71 -17.36 -4.40 -21.36
CA PHE A 71 -17.22 -5.81 -21.70
C PHE A 71 -17.55 -6.70 -20.49
N LEU A 72 -16.98 -6.41 -19.33
CA LEU A 72 -17.22 -7.18 -18.10
C LEU A 72 -18.67 -7.09 -17.63
N ASN A 73 -19.29 -5.91 -17.75
CA ASN A 73 -20.70 -5.73 -17.41
C ASN A 73 -21.63 -6.48 -18.37
N GLY A 74 -21.28 -6.56 -19.65
CA GLY A 74 -21.97 -7.39 -20.64
C GLY A 74 -21.88 -8.88 -20.34
N SER A 75 -20.71 -9.37 -19.91
CA SER A 75 -20.47 -10.79 -19.61
C SER A 75 -21.08 -11.25 -18.29
N PHE A 76 -20.93 -10.49 -17.21
CA PHE A 76 -21.39 -10.90 -15.88
C PHE A 76 -22.82 -10.50 -15.55
N GLN A 77 -23.33 -9.44 -16.20
CA GLN A 77 -24.66 -8.88 -15.95
C GLN A 77 -24.82 -8.46 -14.46
N HIS A 78 -26.05 -8.17 -14.03
CA HIS A 78 -26.40 -7.91 -12.61
C HIS A 78 -25.72 -6.67 -12.00
N ASP A 79 -25.61 -5.59 -12.77
CA ASP A 79 -25.02 -4.32 -12.34
C ASP A 79 -23.58 -4.48 -11.80
N TYR A 80 -22.81 -5.37 -12.43
CA TYR A 80 -21.43 -5.67 -12.06
C TYR A 80 -20.57 -4.41 -11.87
N ALA A 81 -20.77 -3.39 -12.71
CA ALA A 81 -20.02 -2.14 -12.61
C ALA A 81 -20.18 -1.42 -11.24
N ALA A 82 -21.40 -1.39 -10.70
CA ALA A 82 -21.66 -0.77 -9.40
C ALA A 82 -21.08 -1.63 -8.26
N VAL A 83 -21.23 -2.95 -8.38
CA VAL A 83 -20.74 -3.90 -7.36
C VAL A 83 -19.21 -3.96 -7.34
N LEU A 84 -18.55 -3.85 -8.49
CA LEU A 84 -17.09 -3.82 -8.65
C LEU A 84 -16.46 -2.76 -7.74
N SER A 85 -16.88 -1.50 -7.90
CA SER A 85 -16.32 -0.38 -7.14
C SER A 85 -16.64 -0.46 -5.65
N PHE A 86 -17.83 -0.93 -5.31
CA PHE A 86 -18.26 -1.10 -3.92
C PHE A 86 -17.46 -2.20 -3.21
N LEU A 87 -17.29 -3.35 -3.85
CA LEU A 87 -16.60 -4.49 -3.26
C LEU A 87 -15.09 -4.25 -3.14
N ASP A 88 -14.49 -3.62 -4.15
CA ASP A 88 -13.09 -3.22 -4.12
C ASP A 88 -12.84 -2.25 -2.94
N SER A 89 -13.64 -1.19 -2.84
CA SER A 89 -13.54 -0.21 -1.74
C SER A 89 -13.68 -0.83 -0.35
N ILE A 90 -14.68 -1.68 -0.12
CA ILE A 90 -14.85 -2.37 1.17
C ILE A 90 -13.65 -3.26 1.47
N SER A 91 -13.20 -4.03 0.49
CA SER A 91 -12.05 -4.93 0.65
C SER A 91 -10.79 -4.16 1.03
N VAL A 92 -10.55 -3.03 0.36
CA VAL A 92 -9.41 -2.17 0.64
C VAL A 92 -9.47 -1.62 2.06
N ASN A 93 -10.61 -1.04 2.47
CA ASN A 93 -10.77 -0.46 3.80
C ASN A 93 -10.60 -1.49 4.92
N ILE A 94 -11.20 -2.69 4.79
CA ILE A 94 -11.08 -3.75 5.79
C ILE A 94 -9.62 -4.18 5.94
N VAL A 95 -8.92 -4.39 4.83
CA VAL A 95 -7.53 -4.87 4.83
C VAL A 95 -6.57 -3.81 5.34
N GLN A 96 -6.78 -2.53 5.00
CA GLN A 96 -5.99 -1.42 5.54
C GLN A 96 -6.10 -1.35 7.07
N ILE A 97 -7.31 -1.46 7.63
CA ILE A 97 -7.50 -1.51 9.10
C ILE A 97 -6.77 -2.72 9.70
N LEU A 98 -6.88 -3.89 9.07
CA LEU A 98 -6.23 -5.11 9.54
C LEU A 98 -4.69 -4.99 9.52
N LEU A 99 -4.14 -4.36 8.49
CA LEU A 99 -2.71 -4.11 8.35
C LEU A 99 -2.19 -3.08 9.35
N ILE A 100 -2.99 -2.09 9.76
CA ILE A 100 -2.58 -1.17 10.84
C ILE A 100 -2.40 -1.95 12.15
N TRP A 101 -3.27 -2.92 12.43
CA TRP A 101 -3.24 -3.71 13.67
C TRP A 101 -2.18 -4.82 13.65
N TYR A 102 -2.08 -5.56 12.56
CA TYR A 102 -1.24 -6.76 12.46
C TYR A 102 0.04 -6.53 11.64
N GLY A 103 0.19 -5.36 11.04
CA GLY A 103 1.28 -4.99 10.14
C GLY A 103 2.65 -4.86 10.80
N ASN A 104 2.77 -4.97 12.13
CA ASN A 104 4.09 -5.01 12.75
C ASN A 104 4.66 -6.45 12.85
N ARG A 105 3.87 -7.49 12.53
CA ARG A 105 4.27 -8.90 12.70
C ARG A 105 4.98 -9.53 11.50
N PHE A 106 4.83 -8.96 10.30
CA PHE A 106 5.45 -9.49 9.08
C PHE A 106 6.45 -8.51 8.48
N SER A 107 7.48 -9.04 7.82
CA SER A 107 8.44 -8.24 7.07
C SER A 107 7.82 -7.66 5.79
N PHE A 108 8.39 -6.58 5.26
CA PHE A 108 7.87 -5.90 4.06
C PHE A 108 7.95 -6.75 2.78
N LYS A 109 9.04 -7.48 2.55
CA LYS A 109 9.24 -8.33 1.35
C LYS A 109 8.09 -9.31 1.04
N PRO A 110 7.68 -10.20 1.97
CA PRO A 110 6.62 -11.15 1.68
C PRO A 110 5.26 -10.47 1.44
N ARG A 111 5.01 -9.29 1.99
CA ARG A 111 3.78 -8.53 1.74
C ARG A 111 3.69 -7.99 0.33
N ILE A 112 4.79 -7.41 -0.16
CA ILE A 112 4.85 -6.91 -1.55
C ILE A 112 4.61 -8.07 -2.52
N ASN A 113 5.31 -9.20 -2.32
CA ASN A 113 5.12 -10.37 -3.17
C ASN A 113 3.70 -10.92 -3.11
N LEU A 114 3.09 -10.97 -1.92
CA LEU A 114 1.71 -11.41 -1.74
C LEU A 114 0.72 -10.47 -2.43
N GLY A 115 0.90 -9.14 -2.28
CA GLY A 115 0.08 -8.13 -2.92
C GLY A 115 0.15 -8.23 -4.45
N CYS A 116 1.36 -8.26 -5.02
CA CYS A 116 1.56 -8.44 -6.46
C CYS A 116 0.93 -9.74 -6.98
N LEU A 117 1.11 -10.85 -6.26
CA LEU A 117 0.55 -12.15 -6.66
C LEU A 117 -0.98 -12.12 -6.66
N LEU A 118 -1.60 -11.57 -5.63
CA LEU A 118 -3.06 -11.44 -5.51
C LEU A 118 -3.64 -10.56 -6.63
N MET A 119 -3.00 -9.43 -6.91
CA MET A 119 -3.45 -8.52 -7.98
C MET A 119 -3.30 -9.15 -9.36
N ALA A 120 -2.17 -9.80 -9.64
CA ALA A 120 -1.93 -10.47 -10.92
C ALA A 120 -2.85 -11.68 -11.12
N ALA A 121 -3.04 -12.50 -10.08
CA ALA A 121 -3.94 -13.65 -10.15
C ALA A 121 -5.39 -13.20 -10.30
N GLY A 122 -5.84 -12.21 -9.53
CA GLY A 122 -7.21 -11.72 -9.58
C GLY A 122 -7.58 -11.11 -10.94
N THR A 123 -6.67 -10.33 -11.55
CA THR A 123 -6.89 -9.78 -12.89
C THR A 123 -6.94 -10.85 -13.97
N LEU A 124 -5.97 -11.77 -13.98
CA LEU A 124 -5.96 -12.88 -14.94
C LEU A 124 -7.18 -13.78 -14.80
N LEU A 125 -7.55 -14.14 -13.56
CA LEU A 125 -8.72 -14.97 -13.31
C LEU A 125 -9.99 -14.27 -13.79
N THR A 126 -10.16 -12.98 -13.49
CA THR A 126 -11.35 -12.21 -13.92
C THR A 126 -11.49 -12.23 -15.44
N ALA A 127 -10.40 -12.02 -16.18
CA ALA A 127 -10.40 -12.10 -17.64
C ALA A 127 -10.76 -13.51 -18.17
N VAL A 128 -10.19 -14.56 -17.56
CA VAL A 128 -10.47 -15.96 -17.94
C VAL A 128 -11.94 -16.31 -17.66
N ILE A 129 -12.48 -15.92 -16.51
CA ILE A 129 -13.88 -16.17 -16.13
C ILE A 129 -14.83 -15.50 -17.11
N ALA A 130 -14.54 -14.27 -17.53
CA ALA A 130 -15.33 -13.54 -18.50
C ALA A 130 -15.39 -14.20 -19.89
N MET A 131 -14.37 -14.99 -20.26
CA MET A 131 -14.29 -15.65 -21.57
C MET A 131 -14.74 -17.10 -21.57
N VAL A 132 -14.58 -17.83 -20.46
CA VAL A 132 -14.76 -19.30 -20.40
C VAL A 132 -16.10 -19.71 -19.79
N VAL A 133 -16.69 -18.89 -18.91
CA VAL A 133 -17.88 -19.28 -18.15
C VAL A 133 -19.15 -18.74 -18.82
N ASP A 134 -19.91 -19.63 -19.46
CA ASP A 134 -21.16 -19.27 -20.13
C ASP A 134 -22.33 -18.97 -19.16
N ASN A 135 -22.26 -19.48 -17.93
CA ASN A 135 -23.30 -19.25 -16.91
C ASN A 135 -23.07 -17.90 -16.20
N SER A 136 -23.90 -16.90 -16.51
CA SER A 136 -23.79 -15.54 -15.98
C SER A 136 -23.74 -15.46 -14.46
N ILE A 137 -24.58 -16.22 -13.74
CA ILE A 137 -24.61 -16.21 -12.27
C ILE A 137 -23.31 -16.74 -11.66
N ILE A 138 -22.78 -17.83 -12.22
CA ILE A 138 -21.54 -18.45 -11.72
C ILE A 138 -20.36 -17.53 -12.04
N ALA A 139 -20.32 -16.97 -13.25
CA ALA A 139 -19.31 -16.01 -13.67
C ALA A 139 -19.30 -14.77 -12.78
N PHE A 140 -20.49 -14.23 -12.46
CA PHE A 140 -20.65 -13.11 -11.54
C PHE A 140 -20.11 -13.42 -10.13
N LEU A 141 -20.50 -14.54 -9.52
CA LEU A 141 -20.01 -14.92 -8.19
C LEU A 141 -18.50 -15.14 -8.16
N LEU A 142 -17.94 -15.77 -9.19
CA LEU A 142 -16.49 -15.98 -9.29
C LEU A 142 -15.75 -14.65 -9.51
N ALA A 143 -16.33 -13.73 -10.29
CA ALA A 143 -15.79 -12.40 -10.49
C ALA A 143 -15.77 -11.59 -9.19
N LEU A 144 -16.80 -11.67 -8.34
CA LEU A 144 -16.80 -11.02 -7.02
C LEU A 144 -15.63 -11.51 -6.14
N ILE A 145 -15.39 -12.82 -6.13
CA ILE A 145 -14.26 -13.39 -5.37
C ILE A 145 -12.93 -12.85 -5.92
N CYS A 146 -12.78 -12.77 -7.24
CA CYS A 146 -11.56 -12.25 -7.86
C CYS A 146 -11.34 -10.76 -7.59
N VAL A 147 -12.40 -9.95 -7.65
CA VAL A 147 -12.37 -8.51 -7.34
C VAL A 147 -11.98 -8.29 -5.88
N SER A 148 -12.57 -9.04 -4.95
CA SER A 148 -12.18 -8.92 -3.53
C SER A 148 -10.71 -9.29 -3.30
N ALA A 149 -10.21 -10.33 -3.99
CA ALA A 149 -8.79 -10.70 -3.94
C ALA A 149 -7.88 -9.61 -4.54
N MET A 150 -8.31 -8.95 -5.63
CA MET A 150 -7.59 -7.79 -6.19
C MET A 150 -7.52 -6.63 -5.20
N GLY A 151 -8.65 -6.25 -4.60
CA GLY A 151 -8.70 -5.17 -3.61
C GLY A 151 -7.86 -5.47 -2.36
N VAL A 152 -7.85 -6.72 -1.91
CA VAL A 152 -6.94 -7.17 -0.83
C VAL A 152 -5.48 -7.01 -1.25
N GLY A 153 -5.13 -7.45 -2.47
CA GLY A 153 -3.77 -7.33 -3.00
C GLY A 153 -3.31 -5.87 -3.11
N TYR A 154 -4.18 -5.00 -3.62
CA TYR A 154 -3.96 -3.56 -3.71
C TYR A 154 -3.68 -2.95 -2.34
N ALA A 155 -4.55 -3.19 -1.36
CA ALA A 155 -4.41 -2.63 -0.02
C ALA A 155 -3.12 -3.08 0.67
N VAL A 156 -2.73 -4.35 0.51
CA VAL A 156 -1.47 -4.87 1.05
C VAL A 156 -0.26 -4.19 0.41
N LEU A 157 -0.28 -4.03 -0.91
CA LEU A 157 0.82 -3.44 -1.67
C LEU A 157 0.96 -1.94 -1.36
N GLU A 158 -0.14 -1.18 -1.41
CA GLU A 158 -0.18 0.26 -1.14
C GLU A 158 0.29 0.59 0.28
N GLN A 159 -0.29 -0.06 1.30
CA GLN A 159 0.13 0.14 2.70
C GLN A 159 1.60 -0.20 2.92
N THR A 160 2.09 -1.24 2.24
CA THR A 160 3.49 -1.65 2.34
C THR A 160 4.41 -0.65 1.64
N ALA A 161 4.05 -0.18 0.43
CA ALA A 161 4.81 0.81 -0.32
C ALA A 161 4.91 2.13 0.44
N LEU A 162 3.80 2.61 1.00
CA LEU A 162 3.77 3.80 1.86
C LEU A 162 4.58 3.60 3.15
N GLY A 163 4.50 2.41 3.76
CA GLY A 163 5.28 2.08 4.95
C GLY A 163 6.80 2.07 4.70
N VAL A 164 7.24 1.64 3.52
CA VAL A 164 8.66 1.70 3.12
C VAL A 164 9.06 3.13 2.77
N ALA A 165 8.22 3.88 2.05
CA ALA A 165 8.49 5.27 1.69
C ALA A 165 8.60 6.19 2.92
N ALA A 166 7.85 5.92 3.99
CA ALA A 166 7.95 6.65 5.25
C ALA A 166 9.33 6.50 5.95
N MET A 167 10.14 5.52 5.57
CA MET A 167 11.52 5.35 6.05
C MET A 167 12.56 6.09 5.19
N CYS A 168 12.14 6.71 4.09
CA CYS A 168 12.99 7.40 3.12
C CYS A 168 12.68 8.92 3.09
N PRO A 169 13.50 9.74 2.39
CA PRO A 169 13.20 11.17 2.21
C PRO A 169 11.82 11.37 1.57
N PRO A 170 11.14 12.51 1.82
CA PRO A 170 9.78 12.76 1.36
C PRO A 170 9.59 12.66 -0.16
N SER A 171 10.67 12.83 -0.94
CA SER A 171 10.71 12.61 -2.38
C SER A 171 10.28 11.20 -2.80
N CYS A 172 10.50 10.18 -1.96
CA CYS A 172 10.12 8.79 -2.25
C CYS A 172 8.61 8.59 -2.17
N THR A 173 7.94 9.18 -1.19
CA THR A 173 6.46 9.14 -1.11
C THR A 173 5.84 9.86 -2.30
N LEU A 174 6.41 11.01 -2.67
CA LEU A 174 5.94 11.77 -3.83
C LEU A 174 6.11 10.97 -5.12
N SER A 175 7.19 10.21 -5.25
CA SER A 175 7.40 9.32 -6.39
C SER A 175 6.41 8.15 -6.50
N ILE A 176 5.73 7.74 -5.43
CA ILE A 176 4.66 6.72 -5.48
C ILE A 176 3.37 7.33 -6.01
N MET A 177 3.15 8.61 -5.74
CA MET A 177 1.92 9.33 -6.07
C MET A 177 1.94 9.96 -7.47
N VAL A 178 3.10 9.96 -8.14
CA VAL A 178 3.31 10.43 -9.52
C VAL A 178 3.07 9.27 -10.48
#